data_AF-R4JRV4-F1
#
_entry.id   AF-R4JRV4-F1
#
_cell.length_a   1.000
_cell.length_b   1.000
_cell.length_c   1.000
_cell.angle_alpha   90.00
_cell.angle_beta   90.00
_cell.angle_gamma   90.00
#
_symmetry.space_group_name_H-M   'P 1'
#
loop_
_entity.id
_entity.type
_entity.pdbx_description
1 polymer ?
#
loop_
_entity_poly.entity_id
_entity_poly.type
_entity_poly.pdbx_seq_one_letter_code
_entity_poly.pdbx_strand_id
1 'polypeptide(L)' 'FAGSSHAKGIVLEKIGIEAKQPNSAIRKCARVQLIKNGKKIAAFVPNDGCLNYIEENVLIAGFGRKG' A
#
# COMPACT_ATOMS: atom_id res chain seq x y z
N PHE A 1 5.50 9.88 5.23
CA PHE A 1 4.26 10.67 5.35
C PHE A 1 4.46 12.12 5.81
N ALA A 2 5.70 12.67 5.83
CA ALA A 2 5.98 14.05 6.27
C ALA A 2 5.38 14.38 7.65
N GLY A 3 5.51 13.45 8.61
CA GLY A 3 4.96 13.59 9.96
C GLY A 3 3.45 13.34 10.10
N SER A 4 2.67 13.36 9.02
CA SER A 4 1.24 13.05 9.08
C SER A 4 0.97 11.56 9.32
N SER A 5 -0.10 11.23 10.05
CA SER A 5 -0.54 9.85 10.26
C SER A 5 -1.05 9.17 8.98
N HIS A 6 -1.70 9.95 8.11
CA HIS A 6 -2.30 9.48 6.86
C HIS A 6 -1.85 10.32 5.66
N ALA A 7 -1.99 9.75 4.46
CA ALA A 7 -1.86 10.49 3.21
C ALA A 7 -2.76 9.92 2.12
N LYS A 8 -3.29 10.81 1.28
CA LYS A 8 -4.01 10.43 0.05
C LYS A 8 -3.01 10.10 -1.05
N GLY A 9 -3.32 9.07 -1.83
CA GLY A 9 -2.51 8.64 -2.96
C GLY A 9 -3.36 8.12 -4.12
N ILE A 10 -2.73 8.10 -5.30
CA ILE A 10 -3.29 7.58 -6.54
C ILE A 10 -2.64 6.22 -6.83
N VAL A 11 -3.45 5.19 -7.04
CA VAL A 11 -2.99 3.85 -7.37
C VAL A 11 -2.47 3.82 -8.80
N LEU A 12 -1.26 3.30 -8.98
CA LEU A 12 -0.63 3.14 -10.30
C LEU A 12 -0.81 1.71 -10.83
N GLU A 13 -0.52 0.72 -10.00
CA GLU A 13 -0.59 -0.69 -10.39
C GLU A 13 -0.75 -1.60 -9.17
N LYS A 14 -1.32 -2.78 -9.38
CA LYS A 14 -1.49 -3.83 -8.37
C LYS A 14 -0.29 -4.77 -8.42
N ILE A 15 0.35 -5.01 -7.28
CA ILE A 15 1.59 -5.80 -7.19
C ILE A 15 1.43 -6.95 -6.19
N GLY A 16 1.97 -8.12 -6.51
CA GLY A 16 2.13 -9.22 -5.57
C GLY A 16 3.54 -9.23 -5.02
N ILE A 17 3.70 -9.18 -3.69
CA ILE A 17 5.01 -9.28 -3.03
C ILE A 17 5.10 -10.64 -2.35
N GLU A 18 6.13 -11.42 -2.67
CA GLU A 18 6.38 -12.70 -2.00
C GLU A 18 6.72 -12.48 -0.51
N ALA A 19 6.14 -13.31 0.35
CA ALA A 19 6.46 -13.29 1.76
C ALA A 19 7.92 -13.73 1.98
N LYS A 20 8.58 -13.14 2.99
CA LYS A 20 9.89 -13.61 3.42
C LYS A 20 9.76 -15.00 4.05
N GLN A 21 10.73 -15.87 3.76
CA GLN A 21 10.88 -17.18 4.37
C GLN A 21 10.83 -17.06 5.91
N PRO A 22 10.20 -18.01 6.64
CA PRO A 22 9.78 -19.36 6.21
C PRO A 22 8.33 -19.44 5.66
N ASN A 23 7.65 -18.32 5.46
CA ASN A 23 6.24 -18.34 5.04
C ASN A 23 6.11 -18.45 3.51
N SER A 24 5.17 -19.27 3.03
CA SER A 24 4.78 -19.33 1.62
C SER A 24 3.44 -18.64 1.41
N ALA A 25 3.47 -17.39 0.94
CA ALA A 25 2.28 -16.62 0.59
C ALA A 25 2.64 -15.42 -0.30
N ILE A 26 1.72 -15.01 -1.17
CA ILE A 26 1.82 -13.76 -1.93
C ILE A 26 1.02 -12.69 -1.19
N ARG A 27 1.70 -11.62 -0.75
CA ARG A 27 1.08 -10.44 -0.14
C ARG A 27 0.57 -9.51 -1.23
N LYS A 28 -0.74 -9.32 -1.24
CA LYS A 28 -1.45 -8.40 -2.13
C LYS A 28 -1.11 -6.95 -1.75
N CYS A 29 -0.51 -6.22 -2.67
CA CYS A 29 -0.04 -4.85 -2.48
C CYS A 29 -0.43 -3.98 -3.69
N ALA A 30 -0.31 -2.67 -3.55
CA ALA A 30 -0.49 -1.71 -4.63
C ALA A 30 0.65 -0.69 -4.64
N ARG A 31 1.08 -0.28 -5.83
CA ARG A 31 2.00 0.84 -6.01
C ARG A 31 1.16 2.12 -6.04
N VAL A 32 1.46 3.05 -5.15
CA VAL A 32 0.66 4.26 -4.95
C VAL A 32 1.56 5.49 -5.01
N GLN A 33 1.16 6.50 -5.78
CA GLN A 33 1.79 7.80 -5.80
C GLN A 33 1.08 8.73 -4.82
N LEU A 34 1.81 9.23 -3.84
CA LEU A 34 1.28 10.20 -2.89
C LEU A 34 1.01 11.55 -3.58
N ILE A 35 -0.21 12.07 -3.45
CA ILE A 35 -0.62 13.32 -4.11
C ILE A 35 0.21 14.50 -3.61
N LYS A 36 0.49 14.53 -2.30
CA LYS A 36 1.15 15.67 -1.64
C LYS A 36 2.63 15.87 -1.96
N ASN A 37 3.32 14.83 -2.42
CA ASN A 37 4.78 14.89 -2.65
C ASN A 37 5.24 14.15 -3.91
N GLY A 38 4.31 13.56 -4.68
CA GLY A 38 4.61 12.80 -5.88
C GLY A 38 5.41 11.51 -5.67
N LYS A 39 5.72 11.12 -4.42
CA LYS A 39 6.55 9.94 -4.14
C LYS A 39 5.73 8.66 -4.39
N LYS A 40 6.33 7.74 -5.13
CA LYS A 40 5.78 6.40 -5.36
C LYS A 40 6.19 5.47 -4.22
N ILE A 41 5.21 4.80 -3.62
CA ILE A 41 5.38 3.87 -2.50
C ILE A 41 4.64 2.57 -2.78
N ALA A 42 5.03 1.49 -2.11
CA ALA A 42 4.25 0.26 -2.07
C ALA A 42 3.40 0.24 -0.78
N ALA A 43 2.11 -0.05 -0.91
CA ALA A 43 1.18 -0.17 0.20
C ALA A 43 0.58 -1.58 0.23
N PHE A 44 0.46 -2.16 1.43
CA PHE A 44 -0.17 -3.46 1.64
C PHE A 44 -1.69 -3.32 1.66
N VAL A 45 -2.38 -4.29 1.05
CA VAL A 45 -3.85 -4.35 1.02
C VAL A 45 -4.30 -5.37 2.07
N PRO A 46 -4.92 -4.93 3.18
CA PRO A 46 -5.40 -5.85 4.21
C PRO A 46 -6.66 -6.59 3.75
N ASN A 47 -6.91 -7.73 4.40
CA ASN A 47 -8.05 -8.62 4.18
C ASN A 47 -8.09 -9.30 2.80
N ASP A 48 -8.76 -10.45 2.72
CA ASP A 48 -8.86 -11.18 1.46
C ASP A 48 -9.90 -10.56 0.52
N GLY A 49 -9.67 -10.68 -0.79
CA GLY A 49 -10.52 -10.10 -1.83
C GLY A 49 -10.45 -8.57 -1.97
N CYS A 50 -9.84 -7.86 -1.03
CA CYS A 50 -9.85 -6.38 -1.01
C CYS A 50 -9.15 -5.71 -2.20
N LEU A 51 -8.28 -6.43 -2.91
CA LEU A 51 -7.63 -5.94 -4.13
C LEU A 51 -8.63 -5.56 -5.24
N ASN A 52 -9.84 -6.12 -5.20
CA ASN A 52 -10.90 -5.85 -6.18
C ASN A 52 -11.64 -4.53 -5.92
N TYR A 53 -11.65 -4.05 -4.67
CA TYR A 53 -12.31 -2.80 -4.28
C TYR A 53 -11.39 -1.57 -4.39
N ILE A 54 -10.14 -1.76 -4.82
CA ILE A 54 -9.19 -0.66 -4.97
C ILE A 54 -9.42 0.03 -6.31
N GLU A 55 -9.92 1.26 -6.21
CA GLU A 55 -10.03 2.24 -7.29
C GLU A 55 -8.80 3.17 -7.31
N GLU A 56 -8.86 4.26 -8.09
CA GLU A 56 -7.73 5.17 -8.30
C GLU A 56 -7.33 5.93 -7.03
N ASN A 57 -8.28 6.36 -6.20
CA ASN A 57 -7.99 7.21 -5.04
C ASN A 57 -8.04 6.42 -3.73
N VAL A 58 -6.93 6.39 -3.00
CA VAL A 58 -6.84 5.66 -1.73
C VAL A 58 -6.28 6.52 -0.60
N LEU A 59 -6.68 6.20 0.62
CA LEU A 59 -6.12 6.76 1.84
C LEU A 59 -5.17 5.73 2.47
N ILE A 60 -3.94 6.15 2.75
CA ILE A 60 -2.85 5.28 3.21
C ILE A 60 -2.46 5.68 4.62
N ALA A 61 -2.21 4.68 5.48
CA ALA A 61 -1.72 4.83 6.84
C ALA A 61 -0.38 4.11 7.04
N GLY A 62 0.34 4.45 8.10
CA GLY A 62 1.51 3.71 8.55
C GLY A 62 1.14 2.34 9.15
N PHE A 63 2.09 1.39 9.15
CA PHE A 63 1.87 0.02 9.61
C PHE A 63 1.91 -0.16 11.14
N GLY A 64 1.82 0.93 11.91
CA GLY A 64 1.92 0.91 13.38
C GLY A 64 3.30 0.57 13.95
N ARG A 65 4.30 0.33 13.09
CA ARG A 65 5.71 0.20 13.47
C ARG A 65 6.44 1.50 13.16
N LYS A 66 7.33 1.94 14.06
CA LYS A 66 8.15 3.13 13.86
C LYS A 66 9.04 2.90 12.62
N GLY A 67 8.81 3.66 11.56
CA GLY A 67 9.50 3.59 10.28
C GLY A 67 9.54 4.94 9.58
#